data_AF-A0A1G7RFT7-F1
#
_entry.id   AF-A0A1G7RFT7-F1
#
_cell.length_a   1.000
_cell.length_b   1.000
_cell.length_c   1.000
_cell.angle_alpha   90.00
_cell.angle_beta   90.00
_cell.angle_gamma   90.00
#
_symmetry.space_group_name_H-M   'P 1'
#
loop_
_entity.id
_entity.type
_entity.pdbx_description
1 polymer ?
#
loop_
_entity_poly.entity_id
_entity_poly.type
_entity_poly.pdbx_seq_one_letter_code
_entity_poly.pdbx_strand_id
1 'polypeptide(L)'
;MGQTMGLDSADAVLVDADSISAFEKIQADLLDEYRQDHTYPWIIGYSGGKDSTLVTHLAFEMLMRLPPSERRRPVHIVANDTLVESPLVVQHIIDSTNEIQNAAEAFGLPVITKITRPSPEQSFWVNLIGRGYPSPNRSFRWCTDRMKILPTSRYIKSLADTAGQVILLLGVRRSESATRAASVGRYDNGERLNKHNDLQGCMVFRPIVELDTDDVWEFLALNEPPWGGSHLKLIRLYREASGGECPVVTSKDDAPSCGSTSSRFGCWTCTVVEKDRSLEGFVEYGYTEFGPLLDFRDWLVSIRNDKERRQARRRDGRITITDGGTFVPGPFTLQTRSEVLERLRDLEKETGQVLITQEEIDLIHEIWSAEIGTYANARPMSVREIKKDK
;
A
#
# COMPACT_ATOMS: atom_id res chain seq x y z
N MET A 1 -38.10 -7.53 52.29
CA MET A 1 -38.85 -6.44 51.63
C MET A 1 -37.94 -5.22 51.68
N GLY A 2 -36.98 -5.09 50.78
CA GLY A 2 -37.18 -4.59 49.42
C GLY A 2 -36.47 -3.23 49.33
N GLN A 3 -35.14 -3.24 49.24
CA GLN A 3 -34.35 -2.04 48.94
C GLN A 3 -34.21 -1.93 47.42
N THR A 4 -34.88 -0.94 46.86
CA THR A 4 -34.68 -0.39 45.52
C THR A 4 -33.33 0.33 45.46
N MET A 5 -32.34 -0.26 44.79
CA MET A 5 -31.19 0.48 44.27
C MET A 5 -31.61 1.10 42.94
N GLY A 6 -31.69 2.43 42.91
CA GLY A 6 -31.85 3.21 41.70
C GLY A 6 -30.57 3.17 40.88
N LEU A 7 -30.73 2.84 39.61
CA LEU A 7 -29.81 3.17 38.52
C LEU A 7 -29.92 4.67 38.22
N ASP A 8 -28.78 5.36 38.13
CA ASP A 8 -28.50 6.59 37.38
C ASP A 8 -27.06 6.99 37.76
N SER A 9 -26.14 7.44 36.91
CA SER A 9 -26.21 7.89 35.52
C SER A 9 -24.79 8.25 35.08
N ALA A 10 -24.48 7.97 33.80
CA ALA A 10 -23.56 8.72 32.94
C ALA A 10 -22.11 8.96 33.42
N ASP A 11 -21.24 7.98 33.19
CA ASP A 11 -19.84 8.25 32.89
C ASP A 11 -19.73 8.70 31.43
N ALA A 12 -19.86 10.01 31.22
CA ALA A 12 -19.45 10.63 29.96
C ALA A 12 -17.92 10.51 29.86
N VAL A 13 -17.46 9.76 28.88
CA VAL A 13 -16.05 9.54 28.54
C VAL A 13 -15.38 10.89 28.31
N LEU A 14 -14.50 11.30 29.24
CA LEU A 14 -13.70 12.51 29.13
C LEU A 14 -12.55 12.24 28.16
N VAL A 15 -12.70 12.72 26.93
CA VAL A 15 -11.59 12.83 25.97
C VAL A 15 -10.53 13.78 26.57
N ASP A 16 -9.25 13.45 26.43
CA ASP A 16 -8.17 14.32 26.91
C ASP A 16 -8.22 15.69 26.23
N ALA A 17 -8.14 16.76 27.01
CA ALA A 17 -8.23 18.12 26.47
C ALA A 17 -7.06 18.41 25.50
N ASP A 18 -5.89 17.83 25.76
CA ASP A 18 -4.70 18.00 24.92
C ASP A 18 -4.87 17.32 23.54
N SER A 19 -5.42 16.10 23.50
CA SER A 19 -5.66 15.36 22.24
C SER A 19 -6.76 16.01 21.41
N ILE A 20 -7.85 16.48 22.02
CA ILE A 20 -8.88 17.28 21.30
C ILE A 20 -8.23 18.50 20.65
N SER A 21 -7.39 19.21 21.41
CA SER A 21 -6.70 20.41 20.90
C SER A 21 -5.80 20.10 19.70
N ALA A 22 -5.19 18.91 19.65
CA ALA A 22 -4.32 18.49 18.56
C ALA A 22 -5.11 18.28 17.25
N PHE A 23 -6.24 17.56 17.30
CA PHE A 23 -7.07 17.34 16.11
C PHE A 23 -7.72 18.63 15.60
N GLU A 24 -8.19 19.50 16.51
CA GLU A 24 -8.72 20.82 16.14
C GLU A 24 -7.66 21.68 15.45
N LYS A 25 -6.42 21.65 15.95
CA LYS A 25 -5.28 22.34 15.33
C LYS A 25 -4.99 21.79 13.94
N ILE A 26 -5.00 20.46 13.76
CA ILE A 26 -4.80 19.83 12.44
C ILE A 26 -5.91 20.24 11.47
N GLN A 27 -7.17 20.26 11.91
CA GLN A 27 -8.28 20.73 11.08
C GLN A 27 -8.17 22.22 10.72
N ALA A 28 -7.72 23.05 11.65
CA ALA A 28 -7.45 24.46 11.42
C ALA A 28 -6.33 24.66 10.38
N ASP A 29 -5.23 23.88 10.49
CA ASP A 29 -4.14 23.91 9.50
C ASP A 29 -4.58 23.44 8.12
N LEU A 30 -5.40 22.39 8.04
CA LEU A 30 -6.02 21.95 6.80
C LEU A 30 -6.91 23.06 6.20
N LEU A 31 -7.75 23.69 7.02
CA LEU A 31 -8.64 24.74 6.56
C LEU A 31 -7.89 26.00 6.09
N ASP A 32 -6.87 26.42 6.84
CA ASP A 32 -6.02 27.55 6.48
C ASP A 32 -5.31 27.30 5.15
N GLU A 33 -4.76 26.10 4.96
CA GLU A 33 -4.14 25.70 3.69
C GLU A 33 -5.16 25.66 2.54
N TYR A 34 -6.36 25.13 2.80
CA TYR A 34 -7.43 25.05 1.79
C TYR A 34 -7.92 26.43 1.33
N ARG A 35 -7.77 27.47 2.17
CA ARG A 35 -8.18 28.85 1.90
C ARG A 35 -7.10 29.74 1.29
N GLN A 36 -5.86 29.27 1.15
CA GLN A 36 -4.78 30.04 0.52
C GLN A 36 -5.15 30.51 -0.91
N ASP A 37 -4.46 31.54 -1.40
CA ASP A 37 -4.73 32.14 -2.71
C ASP A 37 -4.14 31.31 -3.89
N HIS A 38 -4.60 30.07 -4.01
CA HIS A 38 -4.35 29.18 -5.14
C HIS A 38 -5.48 28.14 -5.28
N THR A 39 -5.50 27.43 -6.39
CA THR A 39 -6.53 26.41 -6.71
C THR A 39 -5.95 25.01 -6.90
N TYR A 40 -4.72 24.77 -6.44
CA TYR A 40 -4.03 23.49 -6.57
C TYR A 40 -4.85 22.33 -6.01
N PRO A 41 -5.14 21.29 -6.84
CA PRO A 41 -5.82 20.09 -6.39
C PRO A 41 -5.10 19.45 -5.22
N TRP A 42 -5.87 18.97 -4.25
CA TRP A 42 -5.34 18.13 -3.19
C TRP A 42 -5.40 16.67 -3.61
N ILE A 43 -4.41 15.91 -3.18
CA ILE A 43 -4.32 14.46 -3.39
C ILE A 43 -4.06 13.85 -2.02
N ILE A 44 -4.99 13.08 -1.48
CA ILE A 44 -4.80 12.31 -0.25
C ILE A 44 -4.35 10.91 -0.66
N GLY A 45 -3.13 10.52 -0.27
CA GLY A 45 -2.65 9.16 -0.46
C GLY A 45 -3.39 8.22 0.50
N TYR A 46 -4.29 7.39 -0.04
CA TYR A 46 -5.16 6.51 0.74
C TYR A 46 -4.76 5.05 0.62
N SER A 47 -4.33 4.43 1.71
CA SER A 47 -3.91 3.01 1.72
C SER A 47 -4.93 2.08 2.37
N GLY A 48 -6.06 2.60 2.87
CA GLY A 48 -6.98 1.84 3.72
C GLY A 48 -6.39 1.51 5.10
N GLY A 49 -5.25 2.11 5.46
CA GLY A 49 -4.67 1.99 6.80
C GLY A 49 -5.09 3.13 7.72
N LYS A 50 -4.92 2.94 9.03
CA LYS A 50 -5.34 3.89 10.08
C LYS A 50 -4.93 5.35 9.81
N ASP A 51 -3.67 5.57 9.43
CA ASP A 51 -3.11 6.90 9.29
C ASP A 51 -3.73 7.63 8.08
N SER A 52 -3.89 6.93 6.96
CA SER A 52 -4.54 7.49 5.77
C SER A 52 -6.05 7.69 5.95
N THR A 53 -6.70 6.83 6.74
CA THR A 53 -8.11 6.98 7.11
C THR A 53 -8.31 8.20 7.99
N LEU A 54 -7.43 8.45 8.96
CA LEU A 54 -7.49 9.65 9.79
C LEU A 54 -7.32 10.94 8.96
N VAL A 55 -6.31 11.00 8.08
CA VAL A 55 -6.13 12.19 7.20
C VAL A 55 -7.37 12.43 6.34
N THR A 56 -7.94 11.36 5.79
CA THR A 56 -9.16 11.44 4.98
C THR A 56 -10.35 11.91 5.80
N HIS A 57 -10.51 11.39 7.02
CA HIS A 57 -11.54 11.80 7.98
C HIS A 57 -11.48 13.29 8.25
N LEU A 58 -10.33 13.78 8.72
CA LEU A 58 -10.16 15.18 9.10
C LEU A 58 -10.37 16.14 7.91
N ALA A 59 -9.88 15.76 6.73
CA ALA A 59 -10.09 16.54 5.51
C ALA A 59 -11.56 16.57 5.07
N PHE A 60 -12.26 15.43 5.14
CA PHE A 60 -13.67 15.32 4.75
C PHE A 60 -14.57 16.13 5.71
N GLU A 61 -14.35 16.03 7.02
CA GLU A 61 -15.04 16.87 8.02
C GLU A 61 -14.82 18.37 7.77
N MET A 62 -13.57 18.77 7.51
CA MET A 62 -13.23 20.15 7.20
C MET A 62 -14.01 20.66 5.97
N LEU A 63 -14.11 19.85 4.91
CA LEU A 63 -14.89 20.21 3.71
C LEU A 63 -16.40 20.29 3.99
N MET A 64 -16.94 19.42 4.84
CA MET A 64 -18.36 19.46 5.23
C MET A 64 -18.71 20.75 5.99
N ARG A 65 -17.78 21.29 6.79
CA ARG A 65 -17.96 22.56 7.52
C ARG A 65 -17.91 23.79 6.61
N LEU A 66 -17.41 23.67 5.38
CA LEU A 66 -17.35 24.78 4.44
C LEU A 66 -18.69 24.98 3.71
N PRO A 67 -19.17 26.24 3.57
CA PRO A 67 -20.29 26.53 2.69
C PRO A 67 -19.92 26.20 1.24
N PRO A 68 -20.89 25.85 0.36
CA PRO A 68 -20.61 25.48 -1.02
C PRO A 68 -19.76 26.49 -1.81
N SER A 69 -19.88 27.80 -1.52
CA SER A 69 -19.10 28.87 -2.15
C SER A 69 -17.61 28.88 -1.80
N GLU A 70 -17.22 28.20 -0.72
CA GLU A 70 -15.83 28.10 -0.25
C GLU A 70 -15.16 26.77 -0.66
N ARG A 71 -15.91 25.82 -1.23
CA ARG A 71 -15.41 24.52 -1.71
C ARG A 71 -14.73 24.67 -3.08
N ARG A 72 -13.62 25.43 -3.12
CA ARG A 72 -13.00 25.94 -4.36
C ARG A 72 -12.04 24.99 -5.05
N ARG A 73 -11.67 23.87 -4.42
CA ARG A 73 -10.61 22.97 -4.90
C ARG A 73 -11.04 21.51 -4.91
N PRO A 74 -10.72 20.76 -5.98
CA PRO A 74 -10.92 19.32 -5.98
C PRO A 74 -9.96 18.62 -5.00
N VAL A 75 -10.47 17.62 -4.28
CA VAL A 75 -9.72 16.77 -3.37
C VAL A 75 -9.81 15.33 -3.87
N HIS A 76 -8.70 14.82 -4.39
CA HIS A 76 -8.59 13.46 -4.90
C HIS A 76 -8.16 12.52 -3.79
N ILE A 77 -8.95 11.49 -3.50
CA ILE A 77 -8.57 10.42 -2.56
C ILE A 77 -8.07 9.26 -3.43
N VAL A 78 -6.75 9.05 -3.41
CA VAL A 78 -6.09 8.16 -4.37
C VAL A 78 -5.56 6.92 -3.64
N ALA A 79 -6.15 5.78 -3.97
CA ALA A 79 -5.67 4.47 -3.57
C ALA A 79 -4.85 3.80 -4.68
N ASN A 80 -4.04 2.83 -4.29
CA ASN A 80 -3.28 1.99 -5.20
C ASN A 80 -3.61 0.53 -4.95
N ASP A 81 -4.08 -0.13 -6.00
CA ASP A 81 -4.34 -1.56 -6.04
C ASP A 81 -3.22 -2.20 -6.86
N THR A 82 -2.40 -3.02 -6.20
CA THR A 82 -1.29 -3.71 -6.85
C THR A 82 -1.71 -4.99 -7.57
N LEU A 83 -3.00 -5.36 -7.55
CA LEU A 83 -3.53 -6.61 -8.11
C LEU A 83 -3.06 -7.89 -7.38
N VAL A 84 -2.24 -7.76 -6.34
CA VAL A 84 -1.74 -8.85 -5.50
C VAL A 84 -1.80 -8.49 -4.01
N GLU A 85 -2.58 -7.47 -3.64
CA GLU A 85 -2.89 -7.16 -2.24
C GLU A 85 -3.62 -8.33 -1.58
N SER A 86 -3.53 -8.46 -0.25
CA SER A 86 -4.33 -9.44 0.49
C SER A 86 -5.83 -9.27 0.18
N PRO A 87 -6.61 -10.36 -0.05
CA PRO A 87 -8.02 -10.27 -0.46
C PRO A 87 -8.89 -9.39 0.45
N LEU A 88 -8.74 -9.52 1.77
CA LEU A 88 -9.51 -8.70 2.73
C LEU A 88 -9.10 -7.23 2.70
N VAL A 89 -7.81 -6.96 2.45
CA VAL A 89 -7.27 -5.60 2.40
C VAL A 89 -7.75 -4.87 1.14
N VAL A 90 -7.68 -5.53 -0.04
CA VAL A 90 -8.16 -4.91 -1.28
C VAL A 90 -9.66 -4.66 -1.24
N GLN A 91 -10.44 -5.60 -0.67
CA GLN A 91 -11.88 -5.41 -0.50
C GLN A 91 -12.17 -4.22 0.42
N HIS A 92 -11.46 -4.09 1.55
CA HIS A 92 -11.58 -2.94 2.43
C HIS A 92 -11.29 -1.61 1.73
N ILE A 93 -10.25 -1.56 0.89
CA ILE A 93 -9.90 -0.35 0.12
C ILE A 93 -11.02 -0.01 -0.88
N ILE A 94 -11.54 -1.00 -1.61
CA ILE A 94 -12.62 -0.82 -2.58
C ILE A 94 -13.89 -0.31 -1.88
N ASP A 95 -14.31 -0.98 -0.80
CA ASP A 95 -15.51 -0.60 -0.07
C ASP A 95 -15.39 0.81 0.51
N SER A 96 -14.27 1.11 1.17
CA SER A 96 -14.06 2.44 1.78
C SER A 96 -14.03 3.54 0.72
N THR A 97 -13.38 3.32 -0.42
CA THR A 97 -13.35 4.32 -1.51
C THR A 97 -14.72 4.52 -2.16
N ASN A 98 -15.56 3.49 -2.24
CA ASN A 98 -16.95 3.61 -2.69
C ASN A 98 -17.82 4.36 -1.68
N GLU A 99 -17.71 4.03 -0.39
CA GLU A 99 -18.42 4.74 0.70
C GLU A 99 -18.09 6.24 0.69
N ILE A 100 -16.81 6.59 0.61
CA ILE A 100 -16.33 7.98 0.52
C ILE A 100 -16.87 8.68 -0.73
N GLN A 101 -16.83 8.05 -1.90
CA GLN A 101 -17.32 8.64 -3.16
C GLN A 101 -18.82 8.92 -3.09
N ASN A 102 -19.60 7.94 -2.63
CA ASN A 102 -21.05 8.07 -2.51
C ASN A 102 -21.44 9.20 -1.54
N ALA A 103 -20.75 9.32 -0.40
CA ALA A 103 -20.98 10.40 0.55
C ALA A 103 -20.57 11.76 -0.03
N ALA A 104 -19.44 11.84 -0.73
CA ALA A 104 -18.99 13.06 -1.38
C ALA A 104 -20.03 13.59 -2.37
N GLU A 105 -20.61 12.71 -3.18
CA GLU A 105 -21.68 13.05 -4.12
C GLU A 105 -22.96 13.50 -3.39
N ALA A 106 -23.38 12.76 -2.36
CA ALA A 106 -24.57 13.08 -1.58
C ALA A 106 -24.48 14.45 -0.89
N PHE A 107 -23.30 14.84 -0.40
CA PHE A 107 -23.05 16.12 0.28
C PHE A 107 -22.60 17.25 -0.65
N GLY A 108 -22.46 16.99 -1.96
CA GLY A 108 -21.95 17.96 -2.93
C GLY A 108 -20.56 18.47 -2.58
N LEU A 109 -19.68 17.58 -2.14
CA LEU A 109 -18.28 17.88 -1.83
C LEU A 109 -17.43 17.73 -3.11
N PRO A 110 -16.37 18.54 -3.28
CA PRO A 110 -15.48 18.45 -4.43
C PRO A 110 -14.47 17.29 -4.24
N VAL A 111 -14.93 16.13 -3.78
CA VAL A 111 -14.09 14.96 -3.49
C VAL A 111 -14.25 13.93 -4.62
N ILE A 112 -13.13 13.40 -5.08
CA ILE A 112 -13.07 12.41 -6.17
C ILE A 112 -12.21 11.25 -5.69
N THR A 113 -12.76 10.03 -5.64
CA THR A 113 -11.97 8.84 -5.32
C THR A 113 -11.39 8.22 -6.59
N LYS A 114 -10.17 7.68 -6.49
CA LYS A 114 -9.51 7.00 -7.60
C LYS A 114 -8.68 5.83 -7.10
N ILE A 115 -8.90 4.66 -7.68
CA ILE A 115 -8.00 3.51 -7.53
C ILE A 115 -7.07 3.47 -8.74
N THR A 116 -5.76 3.57 -8.50
CA THR A 116 -4.72 3.41 -9.52
C THR A 116 -4.24 1.96 -9.55
N ARG A 117 -3.90 1.46 -10.74
CA ARG A 117 -3.42 0.09 -10.96
C ARG A 117 -2.18 0.09 -11.86
N PRO A 118 -1.26 -0.87 -11.71
CA PRO A 118 -0.23 -1.10 -12.71
C PRO A 118 -0.87 -1.39 -14.08
N SER A 119 -0.16 -1.04 -15.15
CA SER A 119 -0.54 -1.59 -16.45
C SER A 119 -0.23 -3.10 -16.46
N PRO A 120 -0.90 -3.90 -17.28
CA PRO A 120 -0.68 -5.35 -17.36
C PRO A 120 0.80 -5.70 -17.56
N GLU A 121 1.55 -4.94 -18.37
CA GLU A 121 2.97 -5.17 -18.58
C GLU A 121 3.82 -4.91 -17.33
N GLN A 122 3.31 -4.17 -16.35
CA GLN A 122 3.98 -3.88 -15.08
C GLN A 122 3.48 -4.77 -13.94
N SER A 123 2.53 -5.69 -14.19
CA SER A 123 1.95 -6.55 -13.17
C SER A 123 2.96 -7.53 -12.57
N PHE A 124 2.59 -8.13 -11.43
CA PHE A 124 3.45 -9.08 -10.74
C PHE A 124 3.75 -10.29 -11.62
N TRP A 125 2.71 -10.88 -12.23
CA TRP A 125 2.82 -12.11 -13.00
C TRP A 125 3.53 -11.91 -14.33
N VAL A 126 3.28 -10.81 -15.06
CA VAL A 126 4.01 -10.55 -16.31
C VAL A 126 5.51 -10.36 -16.06
N ASN A 127 5.90 -9.74 -14.93
CA ASN A 127 7.31 -9.62 -14.55
C ASN A 127 7.91 -10.94 -14.05
N LEU A 128 7.22 -11.67 -13.18
CA LEU A 128 7.75 -12.91 -12.58
C LEU A 128 7.69 -14.09 -13.55
N ILE A 129 6.53 -14.35 -14.16
CA ILE A 129 6.27 -15.48 -15.06
C ILE A 129 6.69 -15.13 -16.49
N GLY A 130 6.32 -13.94 -17.00
CA GLY A 130 6.68 -13.54 -18.37
C GLY A 130 8.18 -13.32 -18.49
N ARG A 131 8.71 -12.34 -17.75
CA ARG A 131 10.13 -11.93 -17.82
C ARG A 131 11.08 -12.77 -16.96
N GLY A 132 10.56 -13.64 -16.09
CA GLY A 132 11.38 -14.47 -15.22
C GLY A 132 12.05 -13.72 -14.08
N TYR A 133 11.53 -12.57 -13.65
CA TYR A 133 12.12 -11.87 -12.51
C TYR A 133 12.04 -12.75 -11.26
N PRO A 134 13.11 -12.83 -10.44
CA PRO A 134 13.00 -13.51 -9.17
C PRO A 134 11.99 -12.81 -8.27
N SER A 135 11.35 -13.59 -7.40
CA SER A 135 10.47 -13.05 -6.36
C SER A 135 11.20 -11.97 -5.54
N PRO A 136 10.55 -10.83 -5.21
CA PRO A 136 11.20 -9.69 -4.58
C PRO A 136 11.98 -10.04 -3.30
N ASN A 137 13.03 -9.27 -3.01
CA ASN A 137 13.77 -9.38 -1.76
C ASN A 137 14.18 -7.99 -1.26
N ARG A 138 14.91 -7.90 -0.14
CA ARG A 138 15.26 -6.61 0.47
C ARG A 138 16.02 -5.65 -0.47
N SER A 139 16.89 -6.17 -1.35
CA SER A 139 17.70 -5.39 -2.28
C SER A 139 17.12 -5.27 -3.68
N PHE A 140 16.21 -6.16 -4.07
CA PHE A 140 15.59 -6.18 -5.39
C PHE A 140 14.05 -6.17 -5.27
N ARG A 141 13.50 -4.97 -5.03
CA ARG A 141 12.07 -4.70 -4.82
C ARG A 141 11.40 -4.12 -6.07
N TRP A 142 11.55 -4.80 -7.20
CA TRP A 142 11.05 -4.31 -8.50
C TRP A 142 9.53 -4.06 -8.51
N CYS A 143 8.77 -4.74 -7.65
CA CYS A 143 7.33 -4.56 -7.54
C CYS A 143 6.94 -3.19 -6.97
N THR A 144 7.73 -2.62 -6.06
CA THR A 144 7.44 -1.30 -5.45
C THR A 144 7.39 -0.22 -6.53
N ASP A 145 8.43 -0.13 -7.35
CA ASP A 145 8.53 0.92 -8.38
C ASP A 145 7.42 0.76 -9.42
N ARG A 146 7.20 -0.47 -9.90
CA ARG A 146 6.31 -0.77 -11.02
C ARG A 146 4.84 -0.75 -10.64
N MET A 147 4.51 -1.26 -9.46
CA MET A 147 3.14 -1.55 -9.05
C MET A 147 2.59 -0.53 -8.06
N LYS A 148 3.44 0.06 -7.21
CA LYS A 148 3.03 1.07 -6.22
C LYS A 148 3.32 2.50 -6.65
N ILE A 149 4.58 2.77 -7.00
CA ILE A 149 5.04 4.14 -7.29
C ILE A 149 4.53 4.59 -8.66
N LEU A 150 4.87 3.87 -9.74
CA LEU A 150 4.59 4.31 -11.10
C LEU A 150 3.10 4.61 -11.39
N PRO A 151 2.12 3.79 -10.96
CA PRO A 151 0.71 4.09 -11.20
C PRO A 151 0.25 5.38 -10.51
N THR A 152 0.63 5.53 -9.25
CA THR A 152 0.29 6.70 -8.43
C THR A 152 0.98 7.96 -8.96
N SER A 153 2.28 7.88 -9.25
CA SER A 153 3.06 8.98 -9.82
C SER A 153 2.53 9.46 -11.17
N ARG A 154 2.09 8.54 -12.06
CA ARG A 154 1.46 8.91 -13.35
C ARG A 154 0.19 9.72 -13.13
N TYR A 155 -0.65 9.31 -12.17
CA TYR A 155 -1.87 10.02 -11.84
C TYR A 155 -1.59 11.41 -11.25
N ILE A 156 -0.72 11.50 -10.24
CA ILE A 156 -0.30 12.77 -9.63
C ILE A 156 0.26 13.71 -10.70
N LYS A 157 1.14 13.20 -11.57
CA LYS A 157 1.73 13.98 -12.65
C LYS A 157 0.67 14.49 -13.62
N SER A 158 -0.30 13.67 -14.02
CA SER A 158 -1.36 14.12 -14.93
C SER A 158 -2.19 15.29 -14.38
N LEU A 159 -2.41 15.31 -13.06
CA LEU A 159 -3.08 16.42 -12.38
C LEU A 159 -2.17 17.66 -12.30
N ALA A 160 -0.90 17.47 -11.94
CA ALA A 160 0.09 18.55 -11.89
C ALA A 160 0.31 19.21 -13.26
N ASP A 161 0.40 18.41 -14.33
CA ASP A 161 0.56 18.91 -15.70
C ASP A 161 -0.63 19.78 -16.14
N THR A 162 -1.84 19.50 -15.61
CA THR A 162 -3.07 20.25 -15.93
C THR A 162 -3.24 21.48 -15.05
N ALA A 163 -2.96 21.37 -13.74
CA ALA A 163 -3.21 22.41 -12.75
C ALA A 163 -1.98 23.28 -12.44
N GLY A 164 -0.83 22.97 -13.03
CA GLY A 164 0.47 23.58 -12.74
C GLY A 164 1.12 23.05 -11.45
N GLN A 165 0.35 22.95 -10.36
CA GLN A 165 0.78 22.35 -9.10
C GLN A 165 -0.34 21.55 -8.41
N VAL A 166 0.07 20.61 -7.56
CA VAL A 166 -0.80 19.80 -6.69
C VAL A 166 -0.22 19.73 -5.27
N ILE A 167 -1.08 19.45 -4.29
CA ILE A 167 -0.68 19.24 -2.89
C ILE A 167 -1.02 17.80 -2.48
N LEU A 168 0.00 17.01 -2.17
CA LEU A 168 -0.09 15.63 -1.73
C LEU A 168 -0.12 15.57 -0.20
N LEU A 169 -1.26 15.16 0.36
CA LEU A 169 -1.44 14.91 1.79
C LEU A 169 -1.08 13.46 2.10
N LEU A 170 -0.17 13.26 3.05
CA LEU A 170 0.30 11.94 3.45
C LEU A 170 0.10 11.70 4.95
N GLY A 171 -0.46 10.54 5.29
CA GLY A 171 -0.55 10.03 6.66
C GLY A 171 0.78 9.44 7.13
N VAL A 172 1.81 10.28 7.29
CA VAL A 172 3.12 9.88 7.83
C VAL A 172 3.32 10.49 9.20
N ARG A 173 3.94 9.74 10.13
CA ARG A 173 4.17 10.16 11.52
C ARG A 173 5.63 9.97 11.92
N ARG A 174 6.14 10.88 12.76
CA ARG A 174 7.53 10.86 13.24
C ARG A 174 7.78 9.66 14.15
N SER A 175 6.81 9.32 14.99
CA SER A 175 6.88 8.20 15.93
C SER A 175 6.67 6.81 15.29
N GLU A 176 6.41 6.72 13.97
CA GLU A 176 6.25 5.41 13.29
C GLU A 176 7.54 4.57 13.32
N SER A 177 8.72 5.21 13.21
CA SER A 177 10.03 4.58 13.42
C SER A 177 11.16 5.61 13.38
N ALA A 178 12.34 5.28 13.91
CA ALA A 178 13.54 6.11 13.80
C ALA A 178 13.90 6.46 12.34
N THR A 179 13.71 5.51 11.40
CA THR A 179 13.94 5.75 9.97
C THR A 179 12.93 6.76 9.40
N ARG A 180 11.67 6.69 9.82
CA ARG A 180 10.63 7.65 9.42
C ARG A 180 10.91 9.04 9.99
N ALA A 181 11.28 9.13 11.26
CA ALA A 181 11.70 10.39 11.89
C ALA A 181 12.86 11.05 11.15
N ALA A 182 13.90 10.28 10.80
CA ALA A 182 15.04 10.77 10.04
C ALA A 182 14.65 11.20 8.62
N SER A 183 13.75 10.46 7.97
CA SER A 183 13.23 10.83 6.64
C SER A 183 12.39 12.10 6.69
N VAL A 184 11.53 12.26 7.69
CA VAL A 184 10.73 13.48 7.88
C VAL A 184 11.68 14.65 8.10
N GLY A 185 12.61 14.56 9.06
CA GLY A 185 13.56 15.64 9.36
C GLY A 185 14.49 16.01 8.19
N ARG A 186 14.82 15.07 7.30
CA ARG A 186 15.63 15.36 6.11
C ARG A 186 14.90 16.25 5.09
N TYR A 187 13.58 16.10 4.99
CA TYR A 187 12.74 16.79 3.99
C TYR A 187 11.75 17.75 4.65
N ASP A 188 12.12 18.27 5.80
CA ASP A 188 11.39 19.28 6.55
C ASP A 188 12.10 20.62 6.33
N ASN A 189 11.42 21.55 5.67
CA ASN A 189 11.89 22.91 5.46
C ASN A 189 11.45 23.86 6.60
N GLY A 190 10.81 23.36 7.65
CA GLY A 190 10.20 24.15 8.72
C GLY A 190 8.89 24.83 8.30
N GLU A 191 8.42 24.59 7.07
CA GLU A 191 7.15 25.08 6.54
C GLU A 191 6.15 23.93 6.41
N ARG A 192 4.87 24.28 6.28
CA ARG A 192 3.77 23.33 6.10
C ARG A 192 3.93 22.50 4.82
N LEU A 193 4.28 23.15 3.71
CA LEU A 193 4.38 22.53 2.39
C LEU A 193 5.84 22.29 2.00
N ASN A 194 6.14 21.04 1.67
CA ASN A 194 7.47 20.61 1.27
C ASN A 194 7.47 20.16 -0.20
N LYS A 195 8.54 20.38 -0.97
CA LYS A 195 8.59 19.87 -2.35
C LYS A 195 8.70 18.35 -2.35
N HIS A 196 7.98 17.69 -3.26
CA HIS A 196 8.20 16.27 -3.51
C HIS A 196 9.54 16.07 -4.21
N ASN A 197 10.31 15.06 -3.80
CA ASN A 197 11.67 14.82 -4.31
C ASN A 197 11.69 14.48 -5.80
N ASP A 198 10.79 13.61 -6.23
CA ASP A 198 10.81 13.05 -7.59
C ASP A 198 9.72 13.61 -8.54
N LEU A 199 8.72 14.33 -8.01
CA LEU A 199 7.54 14.77 -8.76
C LEU A 199 7.53 16.29 -8.86
N GLN A 200 7.88 16.79 -10.04
CA GLN A 200 7.78 18.22 -10.36
C GLN A 200 6.32 18.68 -10.24
N GLY A 201 6.11 19.88 -9.68
CA GLY A 201 4.77 20.43 -9.46
C GLY A 201 4.01 19.80 -8.30
N CYS A 202 4.61 18.89 -7.51
CA CYS A 202 3.96 18.28 -6.35
C CYS A 202 4.55 18.84 -5.05
N MET A 203 3.69 19.48 -4.24
CA MET A 203 3.98 19.82 -2.85
C MET A 203 3.47 18.70 -1.94
N VAL A 204 4.02 18.58 -0.74
CA VAL A 204 3.72 17.53 0.24
C VAL A 204 3.34 18.18 1.55
N PHE A 205 2.19 17.79 2.09
CA PHE A 205 1.68 18.20 3.39
C PHE A 205 1.48 16.96 4.28
N ARG A 206 1.97 17.02 5.52
CA ARG A 206 1.98 15.89 6.48
C ARG A 206 1.21 16.29 7.74
N PRO A 207 -0.14 16.35 7.68
CA PRO A 207 -0.95 16.98 8.73
C PRO A 207 -0.87 16.28 10.09
N ILE A 208 -0.65 14.96 10.10
CA ILE A 208 -0.65 14.15 11.34
C ILE A 208 0.76 13.81 11.83
N VAL A 209 1.80 14.53 11.37
CA VAL A 209 3.20 14.12 11.53
C VAL A 209 3.67 13.96 12.98
N GLU A 210 3.08 14.73 13.90
CA GLU A 210 3.42 14.71 15.32
C GLU A 210 2.48 13.82 16.17
N LEU A 211 1.50 13.13 15.56
CA LEU A 211 0.63 12.21 16.29
C LEU A 211 1.34 10.88 16.60
N ASP A 212 1.00 10.28 17.73
CA ASP A 212 1.39 8.94 18.10
C ASP A 212 0.38 7.89 17.64
N THR A 213 0.73 6.62 17.81
CA THR A 213 -0.12 5.51 17.35
C THR A 213 -1.43 5.47 18.12
N ASP A 214 -1.38 5.76 19.42
CA ASP A 214 -2.53 5.70 20.32
C ASP A 214 -3.51 6.83 20.00
N ASP A 215 -3.01 8.05 19.73
CA ASP A 215 -3.84 9.19 19.28
C ASP A 215 -4.70 8.81 18.06
N VAL A 216 -4.07 8.17 17.05
CA VAL A 216 -4.75 7.79 15.82
C VAL A 216 -5.83 6.74 16.09
N TRP A 217 -5.53 5.73 16.91
CA TRP A 217 -6.50 4.68 17.21
C TRP A 217 -7.63 5.16 18.10
N GLU A 218 -7.33 5.95 19.13
CA GLU A 218 -8.32 6.56 20.02
C GLU A 218 -9.29 7.42 19.20
N PHE A 219 -8.78 8.27 18.31
CA PHE A 219 -9.63 9.06 17.42
C PHE A 219 -10.55 8.19 16.56
N LEU A 220 -10.00 7.17 15.88
CA LEU A 220 -10.79 6.29 15.02
C LEU A 220 -11.80 5.44 15.79
N ALA A 221 -11.52 5.09 17.04
CA ALA A 221 -12.44 4.34 17.89
C ALA A 221 -13.61 5.21 18.40
N LEU A 222 -13.34 6.50 18.69
CA LEU A 222 -14.31 7.40 19.31
C LEU A 222 -15.14 8.22 18.31
N ASN A 223 -14.69 8.34 17.05
CA ASN A 223 -15.35 9.20 16.05
C ASN A 223 -15.87 8.40 14.87
N GLU A 224 -17.14 8.60 14.51
CA GLU A 224 -17.71 7.97 13.32
C GLU A 224 -17.17 8.62 12.03
N PRO A 225 -16.92 7.85 10.95
CA PRO A 225 -16.52 8.41 9.67
C PRO A 225 -17.56 9.42 9.15
N PRO A 226 -17.13 10.58 8.62
CA PRO A 226 -18.07 11.59 8.09
C PRO A 226 -18.75 11.15 6.78
N TRP A 227 -18.25 10.10 6.13
CA TRP A 227 -18.91 9.45 4.99
C TRP A 227 -19.91 8.35 5.39
N GLY A 228 -20.16 8.18 6.69
CA GLY A 228 -21.12 7.22 7.25
C GLY A 228 -20.53 5.85 7.57
N GLY A 229 -21.21 5.10 8.44
CA GLY A 229 -20.77 3.79 8.93
C GLY A 229 -19.92 3.90 10.19
N SER A 230 -18.88 3.06 10.31
CA SER A 230 -18.01 3.02 11.47
C SER A 230 -16.61 2.52 11.11
N HIS A 231 -15.58 3.06 11.77
CA HIS A 231 -14.20 2.55 11.66
C HIS A 231 -14.01 1.18 12.32
N LEU A 232 -15.04 0.62 12.96
CA LEU A 232 -14.98 -0.73 13.52
C LEU A 232 -14.60 -1.79 12.49
N LYS A 233 -14.95 -1.62 11.20
CA LYS A 233 -14.48 -2.52 10.13
C LYS A 233 -12.96 -2.51 10.01
N LEU A 234 -12.34 -1.34 10.04
CA LEU A 234 -10.89 -1.17 9.98
C LEU A 234 -10.21 -1.70 11.23
N ILE A 235 -10.73 -1.36 12.42
CA ILE A 235 -10.22 -1.85 13.71
C ILE A 235 -10.26 -3.38 13.73
N ARG A 236 -11.39 -3.97 13.30
CA ARG A 236 -11.55 -5.41 13.17
C ARG A 236 -10.51 -6.00 12.21
N LEU A 237 -10.31 -5.40 11.04
CA LEU A 237 -9.32 -5.86 10.06
C LEU A 237 -7.90 -5.92 10.66
N TYR A 238 -7.49 -4.91 11.43
CA TYR A 238 -6.19 -4.92 12.12
C TYR A 238 -6.11 -5.97 13.23
N ARG A 239 -7.20 -6.18 13.98
CA ARG A 239 -7.28 -7.20 15.04
C ARG A 239 -7.15 -8.60 14.46
N GLU A 240 -7.88 -8.88 13.39
CA GLU A 240 -7.86 -10.16 12.68
C GLU A 240 -6.49 -10.42 12.03
N ALA A 241 -5.88 -9.40 11.41
CA ALA A 241 -4.52 -9.50 10.87
C ALA A 241 -3.42 -9.69 11.92
N SER A 242 -3.77 -9.63 13.21
CA SER A 242 -2.86 -9.87 14.34
C SER A 242 -3.23 -11.15 15.11
N GLY A 243 -4.00 -12.06 14.51
CA GLY A 243 -4.40 -13.33 15.15
C GLY A 243 -5.37 -13.16 16.32
N GLY A 244 -6.01 -11.99 16.46
CA GLY A 244 -6.93 -11.71 17.56
C GLY A 244 -6.28 -11.21 18.85
N GLU A 245 -4.95 -11.07 18.91
CA GLU A 245 -4.22 -10.64 20.11
C GLU A 245 -4.35 -9.14 20.44
N CYS A 246 -4.99 -8.35 19.57
CA CYS A 246 -5.18 -6.91 19.82
C CYS A 246 -6.43 -6.68 20.69
N PRO A 247 -6.31 -6.20 21.94
CA PRO A 247 -7.46 -5.89 22.78
C PRO A 247 -8.36 -4.85 22.10
N VAL A 248 -9.67 -5.01 22.27
CA VAL A 248 -10.65 -4.01 21.84
C VAL A 248 -10.45 -2.80 22.75
N VAL A 249 -10.09 -1.66 22.16
CA VAL A 249 -9.92 -0.41 22.90
C VAL A 249 -11.28 0.07 23.36
N THR A 250 -11.65 -0.25 24.59
CA THR A 250 -12.88 0.24 25.24
C THR A 250 -12.64 1.41 26.18
N SER A 251 -11.37 1.70 26.51
CA SER A 251 -10.93 2.81 27.36
C SER A 251 -9.44 3.12 27.14
N LYS A 252 -8.93 4.24 27.68
CA LYS A 252 -7.48 4.58 27.66
C LYS A 252 -6.59 3.51 28.31
N ASP A 253 -7.11 2.74 29.26
CA ASP A 253 -6.41 1.62 29.88
C ASP A 253 -6.41 0.36 28.99
N ASP A 254 -7.29 0.30 27.98
CA ASP A 254 -7.38 -0.75 26.96
C ASP A 254 -6.72 -0.35 25.63
N ALA A 255 -6.12 0.85 25.54
CA ALA A 255 -5.33 1.24 24.39
C ALA A 255 -4.25 0.18 24.18
N PRO A 256 -4.20 -0.51 23.03
CA PRO A 256 -3.34 -1.64 22.86
C PRO A 256 -1.94 -1.04 22.87
N SER A 257 -1.06 -1.56 23.72
CA SER A 257 0.37 -1.47 23.48
C SER A 257 0.70 -2.29 22.21
N CYS A 258 0.21 -1.84 21.06
CA CYS A 258 0.66 -2.27 19.74
C CYS A 258 1.96 -1.52 19.41
N GLY A 259 2.85 -1.43 20.40
CA GLY A 259 4.17 -0.90 20.29
C GLY A 259 4.95 -1.69 19.23
N SER A 260 5.30 -1.03 18.13
CA SER A 260 6.24 -1.47 17.09
C SER A 260 5.89 -2.66 16.20
N THR A 261 4.92 -3.52 16.55
CA THR A 261 4.54 -4.73 15.78
C THR A 261 3.13 -4.67 15.17
N SER A 262 2.60 -3.49 14.85
CA SER A 262 1.33 -3.39 14.11
C SER A 262 1.44 -4.16 12.79
N SER A 263 0.58 -5.16 12.58
CA SER A 263 0.49 -5.92 11.33
C SER A 263 0.31 -4.94 10.17
N ARG A 264 1.36 -4.75 9.37
CA ARG A 264 1.31 -3.88 8.19
C ARG A 264 0.68 -4.68 7.06
N PHE A 265 -0.46 -4.21 6.56
CA PHE A 265 -1.09 -4.79 5.38
C PHE A 265 -0.14 -4.73 4.17
N GLY A 266 -0.17 -5.77 3.37
CA GLY A 266 0.60 -5.85 2.15
C GLY A 266 0.09 -6.90 1.18
N CYS A 267 0.90 -7.11 0.14
CA CYS A 267 0.63 -8.07 -0.91
C CYS A 267 0.82 -9.50 -0.41
N TRP A 268 -0.13 -10.40 -0.69
CA TRP A 268 -0.04 -11.81 -0.28
C TRP A 268 1.14 -12.53 -0.94
N THR A 269 1.65 -11.99 -2.06
CA THR A 269 2.84 -12.48 -2.77
C THR A 269 4.16 -11.92 -2.22
N CYS A 270 4.14 -11.14 -1.14
CA CYS A 270 5.33 -10.43 -0.66
C CYS A 270 6.38 -11.37 -0.06
N THR A 271 7.48 -11.55 -0.78
CA THR A 271 8.64 -12.38 -0.39
C THR A 271 9.80 -11.59 0.24
N VAL A 272 9.58 -10.30 0.54
CA VAL A 272 10.59 -9.40 1.15
C VAL A 272 10.69 -9.62 2.66
N VAL A 273 9.55 -9.87 3.30
CA VAL A 273 9.46 -10.30 4.69
C VAL A 273 9.68 -11.82 4.77
N GLU A 274 10.06 -12.32 5.94
CA GLU A 274 10.25 -13.77 6.11
C GLU A 274 8.90 -14.49 6.13
N LYS A 275 7.95 -13.95 6.91
CA LYS A 275 6.58 -14.44 7.05
C LYS A 275 5.58 -13.33 6.81
N ASP A 276 4.45 -13.66 6.20
CA ASP A 276 3.32 -12.74 6.10
C ASP A 276 2.43 -12.88 7.34
N ARG A 277 2.83 -12.19 8.42
CA ARG A 277 2.10 -12.24 9.69
C ARG A 277 0.65 -11.76 9.56
N SER A 278 0.35 -10.90 8.58
CA SER A 278 -1.00 -10.40 8.38
C SER A 278 -1.92 -11.47 7.82
N LEU A 279 -1.45 -12.18 6.81
CA LEU A 279 -2.19 -13.27 6.19
C LEU A 279 -2.22 -14.52 7.08
N GLU A 280 -1.13 -14.82 7.79
CA GLU A 280 -1.10 -15.84 8.86
C GLU A 280 -2.15 -15.53 9.94
N GLY A 281 -2.21 -14.28 10.42
CA GLY A 281 -3.20 -13.85 11.41
C GLY A 281 -4.64 -14.01 10.93
N PHE A 282 -4.93 -13.71 9.66
CA PHE A 282 -6.25 -13.97 9.08
C PHE A 282 -6.59 -15.47 9.07
N VAL A 283 -5.64 -16.33 8.69
CA VAL A 283 -5.85 -17.79 8.71
C VAL A 283 -6.11 -18.28 10.13
N GLU A 284 -5.32 -17.84 11.11
CA GLU A 284 -5.49 -18.17 12.53
C GLU A 284 -6.84 -17.70 13.09
N TYR A 285 -7.32 -16.55 12.63
CA TYR A 285 -8.62 -16.00 13.04
C TYR A 285 -9.82 -16.76 12.44
N GLY A 286 -9.62 -17.49 11.33
CA GLY A 286 -10.64 -18.35 10.73
C GLY A 286 -10.78 -18.27 9.21
N TYR A 287 -10.00 -17.43 8.52
CA TYR A 287 -9.98 -17.36 7.05
C TYR A 287 -9.05 -18.42 6.45
N THR A 288 -9.35 -19.69 6.70
CA THR A 288 -8.49 -20.83 6.32
C THR A 288 -8.33 -21.00 4.80
N GLU A 289 -9.24 -20.43 4.02
CA GLU A 289 -9.17 -20.36 2.56
C GLU A 289 -7.94 -19.59 2.03
N PHE A 290 -7.27 -18.80 2.88
CA PHE A 290 -6.02 -18.12 2.51
C PHE A 290 -4.76 -18.95 2.77
N GLY A 291 -4.88 -20.11 3.43
CA GLY A 291 -3.76 -21.05 3.66
C GLY A 291 -3.00 -21.40 2.37
N PRO A 292 -3.69 -21.79 1.28
CA PRO A 292 -3.04 -22.08 0.00
C PRO A 292 -2.23 -20.90 -0.58
N LEU A 293 -2.63 -19.65 -0.31
CA LEU A 293 -1.88 -18.47 -0.75
C LEU A 293 -0.54 -18.35 -0.01
N LEU A 294 -0.52 -18.66 1.29
CA LEU A 294 0.71 -18.70 2.10
C LEU A 294 1.66 -19.78 1.59
N ASP A 295 1.14 -20.99 1.34
CA ASP A 295 1.93 -22.11 0.84
C ASP A 295 2.56 -21.79 -0.52
N PHE A 296 1.79 -21.19 -1.44
CA PHE A 296 2.30 -20.76 -2.73
C PHE A 296 3.38 -19.67 -2.59
N ARG A 297 3.17 -18.71 -1.70
CA ARG A 297 4.13 -17.64 -1.41
C ARG A 297 5.43 -18.18 -0.83
N ASP A 298 5.37 -19.13 0.10
CA ASP A 298 6.54 -19.77 0.69
C ASP A 298 7.28 -20.64 -0.33
N TRP A 299 6.55 -21.31 -1.21
CA TRP A 299 7.12 -21.99 -2.35
C TRP A 299 7.87 -21.03 -3.29
N LEU A 300 7.31 -19.85 -3.61
CA LEU A 300 8.02 -18.82 -4.40
C LEU A 300 9.32 -18.34 -3.74
N VAL A 301 9.38 -18.32 -2.41
CA VAL A 301 10.62 -18.03 -1.65
C VAL A 301 11.61 -19.17 -1.82
N SER A 302 11.17 -20.42 -1.69
CA SER A 302 12.01 -21.62 -1.76
C SER A 302 12.77 -21.74 -3.09
N ILE A 303 12.09 -21.42 -4.21
CA ILE A 303 12.68 -21.56 -5.55
C ILE A 303 13.54 -20.36 -5.96
N ARG A 304 13.43 -19.23 -5.25
CA ARG A 304 14.00 -17.92 -5.66
C ARG A 304 15.50 -18.00 -5.97
N ASN A 305 16.25 -18.69 -5.12
CA ASN A 305 17.71 -18.74 -5.17
C ASN A 305 18.25 -20.11 -5.63
N ASP A 306 17.38 -21.02 -6.05
CA ASP A 306 17.78 -22.31 -6.61
C ASP A 306 18.48 -22.09 -7.96
N LYS A 307 19.73 -22.54 -8.07
CA LYS A 307 20.57 -22.30 -9.26
C LYS A 307 20.05 -23.03 -10.49
N GLU A 308 19.47 -24.22 -10.32
CA GLU A 308 18.95 -25.03 -11.43
C GLU A 308 17.69 -24.39 -12.06
N ARG A 309 17.01 -23.54 -11.29
CA ARG A 309 15.81 -22.81 -11.71
C ARG A 309 16.14 -21.46 -12.35
N ARG A 310 17.41 -21.05 -12.38
CA ARG A 310 17.86 -19.73 -12.83
C ARG A 310 18.76 -19.83 -14.06
N GLN A 311 18.56 -18.93 -15.00
CA GLN A 311 19.44 -18.82 -16.16
C GLN A 311 20.82 -18.27 -15.73
N ALA A 312 21.88 -18.74 -16.41
CA ALA A 312 23.24 -18.25 -16.16
C ALA A 312 23.48 -16.81 -16.70
N ARG A 313 22.68 -16.37 -17.66
CA ARG A 313 22.83 -15.04 -18.29
C ARG A 313 21.62 -14.18 -17.97
N ARG A 314 21.85 -12.88 -17.83
CA ARG A 314 20.80 -11.88 -17.75
C ARG A 314 20.06 -11.78 -19.10
N ARG A 315 18.90 -11.13 -19.12
CA ARG A 315 18.11 -10.95 -20.35
C ARG A 315 18.83 -10.11 -21.42
N ASP A 316 19.81 -9.29 -21.03
CA ASP A 316 20.70 -8.55 -21.95
C ASP A 316 21.89 -9.41 -22.45
N GLY A 317 21.92 -10.70 -22.10
CA GLY A 317 22.95 -11.66 -22.49
C GLY A 317 24.21 -11.64 -21.64
N ARG A 318 24.33 -10.73 -20.66
CA ARG A 318 25.54 -10.58 -19.84
C ARG A 318 25.59 -11.56 -18.66
N ILE A 319 26.80 -11.91 -18.26
CA ILE A 319 27.11 -12.60 -17.01
C ILE A 319 27.53 -11.52 -16.01
N THR A 320 26.90 -11.50 -14.83
CA THR A 320 27.22 -10.54 -13.78
C THR A 320 27.90 -11.27 -12.63
N ILE A 321 29.08 -10.78 -12.25
CA ILE A 321 29.82 -11.22 -11.07
C ILE A 321 30.02 -9.96 -10.23
N THR A 322 29.70 -10.02 -8.93
CA THR A 322 29.95 -8.89 -8.02
C THR A 322 31.45 -8.68 -7.80
N ASP A 323 31.84 -7.52 -7.28
CA ASP A 323 33.24 -7.22 -6.96
C ASP A 323 33.87 -8.23 -5.98
N GLY A 324 33.03 -8.92 -5.20
CA GLY A 324 33.42 -10.01 -4.30
C GLY A 324 33.48 -11.41 -4.96
N GLY A 325 33.34 -11.52 -6.29
CA GLY A 325 33.41 -12.78 -7.01
C GLY A 325 32.12 -13.61 -7.03
N THR A 326 31.01 -13.09 -6.50
CA THR A 326 29.74 -13.83 -6.45
C THR A 326 28.98 -13.68 -7.77
N PHE A 327 28.68 -14.82 -8.40
CA PHE A 327 27.85 -14.87 -9.60
C PHE A 327 26.40 -14.46 -9.29
N VAL A 328 25.85 -13.52 -10.06
CA VAL A 328 24.47 -13.04 -9.95
C VAL A 328 23.62 -13.69 -11.05
N PRO A 329 22.69 -14.61 -10.70
CA PRO A 329 21.92 -15.32 -11.70
C PRO A 329 21.01 -14.42 -12.53
N GLY A 330 20.74 -14.88 -13.76
CA GLY A 330 19.74 -14.35 -14.66
C GLY A 330 18.31 -14.60 -14.19
N PRO A 331 17.31 -14.43 -15.07
CA PRO A 331 15.91 -14.70 -14.75
C PRO A 331 15.66 -16.19 -14.47
N PHE A 332 14.45 -16.55 -14.03
CA PHE A 332 14.00 -17.95 -14.00
C PHE A 332 14.09 -18.59 -15.40
N THR A 333 14.34 -19.90 -15.46
CA THR A 333 14.28 -20.68 -16.72
C THR A 333 12.84 -20.73 -17.25
N LEU A 334 12.66 -20.98 -18.56
CA LEU A 334 11.32 -21.12 -19.13
C LEU A 334 10.53 -22.25 -18.46
N GLN A 335 11.20 -23.36 -18.11
CA GLN A 335 10.60 -24.46 -17.37
C GLN A 335 10.08 -24.01 -16.01
N THR A 336 10.88 -23.29 -15.23
CA THR A 336 10.42 -22.75 -13.93
C THR A 336 9.29 -21.76 -14.10
N ARG A 337 9.33 -20.88 -15.10
CA ARG A 337 8.23 -19.95 -15.38
C ARG A 337 6.93 -20.68 -15.72
N SER A 338 7.00 -21.74 -16.51
CA SER A 338 5.85 -22.60 -16.83
C SER A 338 5.30 -23.29 -15.58
N GLU A 339 6.17 -23.81 -14.70
CA GLU A 339 5.74 -24.43 -13.44
C GLU A 339 5.05 -23.42 -12.51
N VAL A 340 5.54 -22.18 -12.43
CA VAL A 340 4.89 -21.12 -11.66
C VAL A 340 3.49 -20.83 -12.20
N LEU A 341 3.33 -20.74 -13.53
CA LEU A 341 2.03 -20.50 -14.15
C LEU A 341 1.05 -21.66 -13.88
N GLU A 342 1.50 -22.90 -14.00
CA GLU A 342 0.69 -24.09 -13.72
C GLU A 342 0.22 -24.11 -12.27
N ARG A 343 1.14 -23.95 -11.31
CA ARG A 343 0.80 -23.89 -9.88
C ARG A 343 -0.13 -22.72 -9.55
N LEU A 344 0.04 -21.57 -10.20
CA LEU A 344 -0.85 -20.43 -10.00
C LEU A 344 -2.26 -20.76 -10.50
N ARG A 345 -2.40 -21.44 -11.65
CA ARG A 345 -3.69 -21.89 -12.17
C ARG A 345 -4.34 -22.96 -11.30
N ASP A 346 -3.57 -23.83 -10.68
CA ASP A 346 -4.09 -24.80 -9.73
C ASP A 346 -4.55 -24.12 -8.44
N LEU A 347 -3.81 -23.11 -7.98
CA LEU A 347 -4.21 -22.27 -6.85
C LEU A 347 -5.51 -21.51 -7.12
N GLU A 348 -5.73 -21.01 -8.34
CA GLU A 348 -7.02 -20.41 -8.75
C GLU A 348 -8.18 -21.42 -8.65
N LYS A 349 -7.97 -22.68 -9.04
CA LYS A 349 -8.99 -23.73 -8.93
C LYS A 349 -9.28 -24.11 -7.48
N GLU A 350 -8.23 -24.18 -6.65
CA GLU A 350 -8.33 -24.54 -5.23
C GLU A 350 -9.06 -23.45 -4.43
N THR A 351 -8.68 -22.19 -4.65
CA THR A 351 -9.23 -21.04 -3.90
C THR A 351 -10.52 -20.49 -4.51
N GLY A 352 -10.82 -20.81 -5.77
CA GLY A 352 -11.91 -20.20 -6.54
C GLY A 352 -11.69 -18.72 -6.90
N GLN A 353 -10.49 -18.19 -6.66
CA GLN A 353 -10.14 -16.79 -6.93
C GLN A 353 -9.51 -16.64 -8.32
N VAL A 354 -9.76 -15.51 -8.97
CA VAL A 354 -9.01 -15.11 -10.18
C VAL A 354 -7.75 -14.38 -9.72
N LEU A 355 -6.61 -15.06 -9.80
CA LEU A 355 -5.31 -14.58 -9.35
C LEU A 355 -4.46 -14.03 -10.51
N ILE A 356 -4.76 -14.43 -11.74
CA ILE A 356 -4.12 -13.93 -12.96
C ILE A 356 -5.16 -13.71 -14.07
N THR A 357 -5.07 -12.55 -14.73
CA THR A 357 -6.00 -12.18 -15.80
C THR A 357 -5.61 -12.81 -17.14
N GLN A 358 -6.57 -12.93 -18.07
CA GLN A 358 -6.29 -13.42 -19.42
C GLN A 358 -5.31 -12.50 -20.18
N GLU A 359 -5.41 -11.19 -19.99
CA GLU A 359 -4.50 -10.21 -20.59
C GLU A 359 -3.05 -10.43 -20.12
N GLU A 360 -2.83 -10.73 -18.83
CA GLU A 360 -1.50 -11.08 -18.33
C GLU A 360 -0.97 -12.38 -18.94
N ILE A 361 -1.83 -13.39 -19.12
CA ILE A 361 -1.45 -14.67 -19.75
C ILE A 361 -1.04 -14.46 -21.21
N ASP A 362 -1.79 -13.66 -21.97
CA ASP A 362 -1.49 -13.38 -23.36
C ASP A 362 -0.14 -12.66 -23.49
N LEU A 363 0.13 -11.67 -22.63
CA LEU A 363 1.42 -10.98 -22.56
C LEU A 363 2.57 -11.91 -22.15
N ILE A 364 2.33 -12.86 -21.22
CA ILE A 364 3.32 -13.86 -20.83
C ILE A 364 3.70 -14.73 -22.04
N HIS A 365 2.72 -15.21 -22.80
CA HIS A 365 2.95 -16.03 -23.98
C HIS A 365 3.63 -15.25 -25.12
N GLU A 366 3.30 -13.97 -25.30
CA GLU A 366 3.99 -13.09 -26.25
C GLU A 366 5.48 -12.95 -25.89
N ILE A 367 5.78 -12.68 -24.61
CA ILE A 367 7.17 -12.57 -24.12
C ILE A 367 7.93 -13.87 -24.37
N TRP A 368 7.33 -15.03 -24.05
CA TRP A 368 7.99 -16.32 -24.26
C TRP A 368 8.21 -16.62 -25.75
N SER A 369 7.24 -16.33 -26.61
CA SER A 369 7.34 -16.53 -28.05
C SER A 369 8.46 -15.68 -28.66
N ALA A 370 8.58 -14.41 -28.24
CA ALA A 370 9.66 -13.52 -28.66
C ALA A 370 11.04 -14.01 -28.17
N GLU A 371 11.13 -14.51 -26.93
CA GLU A 371 12.37 -15.09 -26.39
C GLU A 371 12.79 -16.34 -27.18
N ILE A 372 11.88 -17.28 -27.43
CA ILE A 372 12.14 -18.51 -28.21
C ILE A 372 12.57 -18.17 -29.64
N GLY A 373 11.87 -17.24 -30.30
CA GLY A 373 12.24 -16.77 -31.64
C GLY A 373 13.63 -16.14 -31.70
N THR A 374 14.05 -15.46 -30.63
CA THR A 374 15.40 -14.90 -30.51
C THR A 374 16.45 -15.99 -30.36
N TYR A 375 16.19 -17.03 -29.57
CA TYR A 375 17.10 -18.18 -29.43
C TYR A 375 17.22 -19.00 -30.72
N ALA A 376 16.12 -19.18 -31.46
CA ALA A 376 16.13 -19.88 -32.75
C ALA A 376 16.94 -19.15 -33.83
N ASN A 377 16.98 -17.82 -33.77
CA ASN A 377 17.72 -16.97 -34.71
C ASN A 377 19.15 -16.63 -34.24
N ALA A 378 19.54 -17.03 -33.03
CA ALA A 378 20.88 -16.81 -32.51
C ALA A 378 21.88 -17.75 -33.20
N ARG A 379 22.76 -17.22 -34.06
CA ARG A 379 23.92 -17.96 -34.57
C ARG A 379 24.78 -18.44 -33.40
N PRO A 380 25.41 -19.64 -33.48
CA PRO A 380 26.34 -20.08 -32.45
C PRO A 380 27.52 -19.10 -32.40
N MET A 381 27.58 -18.26 -31.36
CA MET A 381 28.65 -17.29 -31.19
C MET A 381 29.82 -17.88 -30.41
N SER A 382 31.00 -17.72 -30.99
CA SER A 382 32.30 -18.20 -30.53
C SER A 382 32.62 -17.79 -29.09
N VAL A 383 33.11 -18.74 -28.30
CA VAL A 383 33.77 -18.50 -27.02
C VAL A 383 34.99 -17.61 -27.27
N ARG A 384 34.95 -16.34 -26.84
CA ARG A 384 36.17 -15.53 -26.75
C ARG A 384 36.85 -15.87 -25.42
N GLU A 385 37.95 -16.61 -25.50
CA GLU A 385 38.90 -16.72 -24.39
C GLU A 385 39.40 -15.32 -24.03
N ILE A 386 39.13 -14.88 -22.80
CA ILE A 386 39.79 -13.71 -22.23
C ILE A 386 41.17 -14.19 -21.75
N LYS A 387 42.20 -14.06 -22.59
CA LYS A 387 43.59 -14.19 -22.13
C LYS A 387 43.89 -13.01 -21.20
N LYS A 388 44.27 -13.29 -19.95
CA LYS A 388 44.94 -12.33 -19.08
C LYS A 388 46.31 -12.06 -19.66
N ASP A 389 46.55 -10.82 -20.10
CA ASP A 389 47.93 -10.37 -20.33
C ASP A 389 48.65 -10.24 -18.98
N LYS A 390 49.92 -10.66 -19.01
CA LYS A 390 50.82 -10.84 -17.86
C LYS A 390 51.24 -9.53 -17.20
#